data_AF-A0A496Q788-F1
#
_entry.id   AF-A0A496Q788-F1
#
_cell.length_a   1.000
_cell.length_b   1.000
_cell.length_c   1.000
_cell.angle_alpha   90.00
_cell.angle_beta   90.00
_cell.angle_gamma   90.00
#
_symmetry.space_group_name_H-M   'P 1'
#
loop_
_entity.id
_entity.type
_entity.pdbx_description
1 polymer ?
#
loop_
_entity_poly.entity_id
_entity_poly.type
_entity_poly.pdbx_seq_one_letter_code
_entity_poly.pdbx_strand_id
1 'polypeptide(L)'
;MPEELHTSISAISRNERIAAWKVIARAITFYETARREKFREVSDFSKLVWYVYKFSASVGELRGSPTEENLRLLIRTCQQLTKRLGVDTSRVVLAAEQYVKRPTRKGRMVLNDCAKEVVGQIILRFGEGR
;
A
#
# COMPACT_ATOMS: atom_id res chain seq x y z
N MET A 1 -39.63 0.57 -13.72
CA MET A 1 -38.33 -0.02 -14.11
C MET A 1 -38.33 -0.18 -15.63
N PRO A 2 -37.24 0.11 -16.36
CA PRO A 2 -37.18 -0.09 -17.80
C PRO A 2 -37.56 -1.53 -18.20
N GLU A 3 -38.25 -1.69 -19.33
CA GLU A 3 -38.79 -2.98 -19.78
C GLU A 3 -37.68 -4.03 -20.01
N GLU A 4 -36.54 -3.60 -20.55
CA GLU A 4 -35.36 -4.44 -20.77
C GLU A 4 -34.80 -5.01 -19.45
N LEU A 5 -34.78 -4.19 -18.39
CA LEU A 5 -34.31 -4.59 -17.07
C LEU A 5 -35.30 -5.55 -16.39
N HIS A 6 -36.62 -5.31 -16.57
CA HIS A 6 -37.67 -6.21 -16.11
C HIS A 6 -37.57 -7.59 -16.77
N THR A 7 -37.37 -7.60 -18.09
CA THR A 7 -37.21 -8.82 -18.88
C THR A 7 -35.99 -9.61 -18.43
N SER A 8 -34.86 -8.91 -18.20
CA SER A 8 -33.62 -9.53 -17.72
C SER A 8 -33.78 -10.15 -16.32
N ILE A 9 -34.36 -9.42 -15.37
CA ILE A 9 -34.62 -9.94 -14.01
C ILE A 9 -35.60 -11.12 -14.07
N SER A 10 -36.62 -11.04 -14.92
CA SER A 10 -37.61 -12.11 -15.10
C SER A 10 -36.99 -13.38 -15.69
N ALA A 11 -36.07 -13.25 -16.65
CA ALA A 11 -35.36 -14.39 -17.23
C ALA A 11 -34.48 -15.10 -16.18
N ILE A 12 -33.72 -14.34 -15.39
CA ILE A 12 -32.88 -14.88 -14.31
C ILE A 12 -33.72 -15.54 -13.23
N SER A 13 -34.80 -14.87 -12.79
CA SER A 13 -35.78 -15.38 -11.82
C SER A 13 -36.34 -16.74 -12.23
N ARG A 14 -36.74 -16.89 -13.51
CA ARG A 14 -37.27 -18.15 -14.06
C ARG A 14 -36.20 -19.23 -14.17
N ASN A 15 -35.02 -18.89 -14.69
CA ASN A 15 -33.93 -19.84 -14.90
C ASN A 15 -33.39 -20.39 -13.57
N GLU A 16 -33.23 -19.52 -12.57
CA GLU A 16 -32.69 -19.88 -11.25
C GLU A 16 -33.77 -20.28 -10.22
N ARG A 17 -35.06 -20.21 -10.58
CA ARG A 17 -36.21 -20.49 -9.70
C ARG A 17 -36.17 -19.72 -8.38
N ILE A 18 -35.81 -18.44 -8.43
CA ILE A 18 -35.76 -17.56 -7.27
C ILE A 18 -36.64 -16.34 -7.49
N ALA A 19 -37.22 -15.81 -6.41
CA ALA A 19 -38.01 -14.60 -6.49
C ALA A 19 -37.19 -13.42 -7.06
N ALA A 20 -37.82 -12.58 -7.88
CA ALA A 20 -37.18 -11.44 -8.54
C ALA A 20 -36.42 -10.51 -7.55
N TRP A 21 -36.94 -10.33 -6.33
CA TRP A 21 -36.26 -9.54 -5.31
C TRP A 21 -34.89 -10.12 -4.90
N LYS A 22 -34.71 -11.44 -4.94
CA LYS A 22 -33.42 -12.09 -4.65
C LYS A 22 -32.40 -11.82 -5.75
N VAL A 23 -32.84 -11.76 -7.01
CA VAL A 23 -32.00 -11.37 -8.15
C VAL A 23 -31.51 -9.93 -7.97
N ILE A 24 -32.42 -9.02 -7.62
CA ILE A 24 -32.10 -7.61 -7.37
C ILE A 24 -31.16 -7.47 -6.16
N ALA A 25 -31.44 -8.17 -5.05
CA ALA A 25 -30.58 -8.14 -3.87
C ALA A 25 -29.16 -8.60 -4.17
N ARG A 26 -28.99 -9.68 -4.95
CA ARG A 26 -27.68 -10.16 -5.39
C ARG A 26 -26.95 -9.14 -6.27
N ALA A 27 -27.66 -8.52 -7.21
CA ALA A 27 -27.08 -7.48 -8.07
C ALA A 27 -26.60 -6.28 -7.25
N ILE A 28 -27.37 -5.85 -6.24
CA ILE A 28 -26.99 -4.79 -5.30
C ILE A 28 -25.75 -5.21 -4.49
N THR A 29 -25.76 -6.41 -3.90
CA THR A 29 -24.60 -6.92 -3.14
C THR A 29 -23.35 -7.01 -4.00
N PHE A 30 -23.48 -7.46 -5.25
CA PHE A 30 -22.36 -7.52 -6.19
C PHE A 30 -21.83 -6.13 -6.51
N TYR A 31 -22.70 -5.16 -6.82
CA TYR A 31 -22.32 -3.78 -7.07
C TYR A 31 -21.64 -3.14 -5.85
N GLU A 32 -22.18 -3.35 -4.64
CA GLU A 32 -21.59 -2.86 -3.40
C GLU A 32 -20.22 -3.48 -3.13
N THR A 33 -20.06 -4.77 -3.40
CA THR A 33 -18.79 -5.50 -3.24
C THR A 33 -17.75 -5.02 -4.25
N ALA A 34 -18.08 -5.01 -5.55
CA ALA A 34 -17.20 -4.53 -6.61
C ALA A 34 -16.80 -3.06 -6.41
N ARG A 35 -17.74 -2.22 -5.94
CA ARG A 35 -17.46 -0.84 -5.57
C ARG A 35 -16.50 -0.77 -4.38
N ARG A 36 -16.76 -1.51 -3.30
CA ARG A 36 -15.88 -1.55 -2.12
C ARG A 36 -14.48 -2.06 -2.46
N GLU A 37 -14.36 -3.07 -3.31
CA GLU A 37 -13.08 -3.61 -3.79
C GLU A 37 -12.30 -2.56 -4.58
N LYS A 38 -12.92 -1.88 -5.56
CA LYS A 38 -12.28 -0.79 -6.31
C LYS A 38 -11.84 0.37 -5.40
N PHE A 39 -12.68 0.76 -4.43
CA PHE A 39 -12.31 1.79 -3.44
C PHE A 39 -11.18 1.31 -2.51
N ARG A 40 -11.17 0.03 -2.14
CA ARG A 40 -10.13 -0.59 -1.31
C ARG A 40 -8.81 -0.65 -2.05
N GLU A 41 -8.78 -1.11 -3.30
CA GLU A 41 -7.57 -1.13 -4.15
C GLU A 41 -6.97 0.28 -4.31
N VAL A 42 -7.80 1.29 -4.60
CA VAL A 42 -7.34 2.69 -4.71
C VAL A 42 -6.84 3.22 -3.37
N SER A 43 -7.50 2.87 -2.26
CA SER A 43 -7.10 3.27 -0.91
C SER A 43 -5.80 2.61 -0.47
N ASP A 44 -5.64 1.31 -0.74
CA ASP A 44 -4.44 0.54 -0.43
C ASP A 44 -3.26 1.01 -1.29
N PHE A 45 -3.47 1.28 -2.58
CA PHE A 45 -2.47 1.90 -3.45
C PHE A 45 -2.05 3.27 -2.91
N SER A 46 -3.01 4.14 -2.59
CA SER A 46 -2.75 5.48 -2.05
C SER A 46 -1.99 5.43 -0.72
N LYS A 47 -2.31 4.45 0.14
CA LYS A 47 -1.58 4.17 1.39
C LYS A 47 -0.14 3.77 1.10
N LEU A 48 0.10 2.85 0.17
CA LEU A 48 1.45 2.41 -0.19
C LEU A 48 2.28 3.58 -0.76
N VAL A 49 1.71 4.38 -1.66
CA VAL A 49 2.36 5.57 -2.23
C VAL A 49 2.76 6.57 -1.14
N TRP A 50 1.88 6.83 -0.16
CA TRP A 50 2.21 7.70 0.97
C TRP A 50 3.41 7.20 1.78
N TYR A 51 3.49 5.89 2.00
CA TYR A 51 4.61 5.30 2.72
C TYR A 51 5.92 5.29 1.91
N VAL A 52 5.86 5.08 0.59
CA VAL A 52 7.02 5.26 -0.30
C VAL A 52 7.53 6.70 -0.22
N TYR A 53 6.65 7.69 -0.36
CA TYR A 53 7.01 9.10 -0.30
C TYR A 53 7.63 9.48 1.05
N LYS A 54 6.92 9.20 2.15
CA LYS A 54 7.36 9.55 3.51
C LYS A 54 8.73 8.94 3.83
N PHE A 55 8.91 7.66 3.51
CA PHE A 55 10.17 6.97 3.72
C PHE A 55 11.30 7.59 2.89
N SER A 56 11.07 7.79 1.59
CA SER A 56 12.06 8.38 0.69
C SER A 56 12.46 9.79 1.11
N ALA A 57 11.50 10.61 1.58
CA ALA A 57 11.74 11.94 2.11
C ALA A 57 12.63 11.90 3.35
N SER A 58 12.33 11.02 4.31
CA SER A 58 13.13 10.86 5.54
C SER A 58 14.55 10.36 5.27
N VAL A 59 14.73 9.42 4.32
CA VAL A 59 16.05 9.00 3.85
C VAL A 59 16.79 10.16 3.18
N GLY A 60 16.11 10.94 2.33
CA GLY A 60 16.68 12.11 1.66
C GLY A 60 17.18 13.17 2.64
N GLU A 61 16.38 13.47 3.66
CA GLU A 61 16.71 14.42 4.72
C GLU A 61 17.95 13.96 5.52
N LEU A 62 18.01 12.69 5.92
CA LEU A 62 19.19 12.13 6.58
C LEU A 62 20.43 12.16 5.67
N ARG A 63 20.28 11.87 4.37
CA ARG A 63 21.39 11.90 3.41
C ARG A 63 21.97 13.30 3.24
N GLY A 64 21.09 14.30 3.17
CA GLY A 64 21.46 15.71 3.04
C GLY A 64 22.06 16.27 4.33
N SER A 65 21.53 15.84 5.48
CA SER A 65 21.96 16.28 6.80
C SER A 65 22.00 15.08 7.78
N PRO A 66 23.16 14.42 7.96
CA PRO A 66 23.29 13.21 8.76
C PRO A 66 23.39 13.53 10.26
N THR A 67 22.27 13.93 10.85
CA THR A 67 22.17 14.27 12.28
C THR A 67 21.43 13.19 13.07
N GLU A 68 21.62 13.19 14.39
CA GLU A 68 20.91 12.28 15.30
C GLU A 68 19.39 12.53 15.32
N GLU A 69 18.93 13.76 15.08
CA GLU A 69 17.50 14.05 14.94
C GLU A 69 16.93 13.39 13.68
N ASN A 70 17.60 13.56 12.55
CA ASN A 70 17.18 12.96 11.28
C ASN A 70 17.23 11.43 11.34
N LEU A 71 18.19 10.86 12.09
CA LEU A 71 18.25 9.43 12.34
C LEU A 71 17.02 8.95 13.13
N ARG A 72 16.67 9.63 14.22
CA ARG A 72 15.48 9.33 15.02
C ARG A 72 14.19 9.47 14.21
N LEU A 73 14.09 10.43 13.30
CA LEU A 73 12.96 10.58 12.39
C LEU A 73 12.87 9.40 11.40
N LEU A 74 14.00 8.98 10.82
CA LEU A 74 14.05 7.82 9.93
C LEU A 74 13.69 6.52 10.67
N ILE A 75 14.21 6.31 11.87
CA ILE A 75 13.88 5.14 12.70
C ILE A 75 12.39 5.10 13.03
N ARG A 76 11.79 6.24 13.41
CA ARG A 76 10.33 6.34 13.63
C ARG A 76 9.55 5.97 12.37
N THR A 77 10.01 6.41 11.20
CA THR A 77 9.38 6.05 9.91
C THR A 77 9.50 4.55 9.62
N CYS A 78 10.67 3.96 9.88
CA CYS A 78 10.92 2.53 9.74
C CYS A 78 10.01 1.68 10.65
N GLN A 79 9.81 2.11 11.90
CA GLN A 79 8.87 1.47 12.83
C GLN A 79 7.43 1.54 12.32
N GLN A 80 7.01 2.67 11.72
CA GLN A 80 5.69 2.79 11.10
C GLN A 80 5.52 1.82 9.93
N LEU A 81 6.53 1.70 9.06
CA LEU A 81 6.52 0.76 7.94
C LEU A 81 6.41 -0.68 8.42
N THR A 82 7.25 -1.08 9.38
CA THR A 82 7.22 -2.42 9.97
C THR A 82 5.85 -2.72 10.58
N LYS A 83 5.30 -1.81 11.39
CA LYS A 83 4.03 -2.02 12.09
C LYS A 83 2.80 -2.01 11.17
N ARG A 84 2.79 -1.16 10.14
CA ARG A 84 1.58 -0.91 9.32
C ARG A 84 1.58 -1.64 8.00
N LEU A 85 2.76 -1.97 7.48
CA LEU A 85 2.97 -2.62 6.20
C LEU A 85 3.82 -3.88 6.32
N GLY A 86 4.27 -4.31 7.50
CA GLY A 86 5.04 -5.56 7.68
C GLY A 86 6.35 -5.64 6.88
N VAL A 87 6.90 -4.50 6.46
CA VAL A 87 8.13 -4.42 5.66
C VAL A 87 9.34 -4.48 6.58
N ASP A 88 10.36 -5.28 6.24
CA ASP A 88 11.60 -5.33 7.00
C ASP A 88 12.48 -4.12 6.68
N THR A 89 12.76 -3.33 7.70
CA THR A 89 13.58 -2.11 7.62
C THR A 89 14.90 -2.22 8.38
N SER A 90 15.23 -3.39 8.94
CA SER A 90 16.41 -3.60 9.81
C SER A 90 17.72 -3.14 9.15
N ARG A 91 17.92 -3.51 7.89
CA ARG A 91 19.12 -3.16 7.11
C ARG A 91 19.27 -1.66 6.89
N VAL A 92 18.16 -0.95 6.64
CA VAL A 92 18.23 0.50 6.42
C VAL A 92 18.52 1.26 7.71
N VAL A 93 18.00 0.78 8.85
CA VAL A 93 18.31 1.35 10.17
C VAL A 93 19.81 1.20 10.47
N LEU A 94 20.36 0.00 10.30
CA LEU A 94 21.80 -0.25 10.50
C LEU A 94 22.67 0.62 9.58
N ALA A 95 22.32 0.70 8.29
CA ALA A 95 23.05 1.54 7.33
C ALA A 95 22.97 3.04 7.69
N ALA A 96 21.81 3.50 8.16
CA ALA A 96 21.60 4.88 8.60
C ALA A 96 22.44 5.22 9.83
N GLU A 97 22.44 4.36 10.86
CA GLU A 97 23.26 4.53 12.07
C GLU A 97 24.76 4.61 11.74
N GLN A 98 25.24 3.73 10.86
CA GLN A 98 26.62 3.74 10.40
C GLN A 98 26.95 5.00 9.60
N TYR A 99 26.02 5.45 8.75
CA TYR A 99 26.20 6.65 7.94
C TYR A 99 26.26 7.93 8.78
N VAL A 100 25.43 8.05 9.83
CA VAL A 100 25.49 9.19 10.76
C VAL A 100 26.80 9.22 11.52
N LYS A 101 27.29 8.08 11.99
CA LYS A 101 28.60 7.98 12.66
C LYS A 101 29.75 8.35 11.73
N ARG A 102 29.66 7.99 10.45
CA ARG A 102 30.72 8.25 9.45
C ARG A 102 30.14 8.56 8.07
N PRO A 103 29.83 9.84 7.78
CA PRO A 103 29.17 10.25 6.53
C PRO A 103 30.10 10.19 5.31
N THR A 104 30.35 8.99 4.81
CA THR A 104 31.18 8.76 3.61
C THR A 104 30.33 8.56 2.37
N ARG A 105 30.92 8.79 1.19
CA ARG A 105 30.28 8.46 -0.10
C ARG A 105 29.86 6.99 -0.16
N LYS A 106 30.71 6.07 0.29
CA LYS A 106 30.41 4.63 0.32
C LYS A 106 29.27 4.31 1.28
N GLY A 107 29.25 4.89 2.48
CA GLY A 107 28.14 4.75 3.44
C GLY A 107 26.81 5.27 2.88
N ARG A 108 26.84 6.40 2.16
CA ARG A 108 25.67 6.94 1.46
C ARG A 108 25.15 5.99 0.38
N MET A 109 26.03 5.31 -0.35
CA MET A 109 25.64 4.31 -1.35
C MET A 109 24.95 3.11 -0.71
N VAL A 110 25.52 2.56 0.37
CA VAL A 110 24.92 1.46 1.12
C VAL A 110 23.54 1.84 1.66
N LEU A 111 23.41 3.05 2.25
CA LEU A 111 22.12 3.56 2.70
C LEU A 111 21.09 3.64 1.56
N ASN A 112 21.51 4.09 0.38
CA ASN A 112 20.63 4.14 -0.80
C ASN A 112 20.17 2.76 -1.26
N ASP A 113 21.07 1.78 -1.27
CA ASP A 113 20.75 0.43 -1.73
C ASP A 113 19.78 -0.27 -0.77
N CYS A 114 20.01 -0.14 0.54
CA CYS A 114 19.05 -0.60 1.55
C CYS A 114 17.71 0.14 1.47
N ALA A 115 17.70 1.44 1.18
CA ALA A 115 16.47 2.21 1.02
C ALA A 115 15.67 1.77 -0.23
N LYS A 116 16.35 1.49 -1.35
CA LYS A 116 15.69 0.95 -2.55
C LYS A 116 15.06 -0.42 -2.28
N GLU A 117 15.72 -1.28 -1.51
CA GLU A 117 15.19 -2.59 -1.10
C GLU A 117 13.87 -2.43 -0.34
N VAL A 118 13.80 -1.51 0.63
CA VAL A 118 12.57 -1.19 1.37
C VAL A 118 11.46 -0.68 0.43
N VAL A 119 11.78 0.22 -0.50
CA VAL A 119 10.79 0.69 -1.50
C VAL A 119 10.30 -0.46 -2.38
N GLY A 120 11.19 -1.35 -2.82
CA GLY A 120 10.83 -2.55 -3.57
C GLY A 120 9.87 -3.44 -2.81
N GLN A 121 10.12 -3.69 -1.52
CA GLN A 121 9.19 -4.44 -0.65
C GLN A 121 7.81 -3.78 -0.55
N ILE A 122 7.74 -2.44 -0.41
CA ILE A 122 6.47 -1.70 -0.36
C ILE A 122 5.72 -1.81 -1.70
N ILE A 123 6.42 -1.79 -2.84
CA ILE A 123 5.80 -1.92 -4.16
C ILE A 123 5.29 -3.35 -4.39
N LEU A 124 6.06 -4.38 -4.03
CA LEU A 124 5.66 -5.78 -4.20
C LEU A 124 4.39 -6.12 -3.39
N ARG A 125 4.19 -5.47 -2.25
CA ARG A 125 2.95 -5.56 -1.46
C ARG A 125 1.68 -5.14 -2.21
N PHE A 126 1.79 -4.31 -3.25
CA PHE A 126 0.65 -4.00 -4.13
C PHE A 126 0.24 -5.21 -4.98
N GLY A 127 1.20 -6.06 -5.35
CA GLY A 127 0.96 -7.26 -6.17
C GLY A 127 0.39 -8.44 -5.40
N GLU A 128 0.67 -8.54 -4.09
CA GLU A 128 0.22 -9.66 -3.23
C GLU A 128 -1.29 -9.65 -2.93
N GLY A 129 -1.99 -8.54 -3.20
CA GLY A 129 -3.43 -8.40 -3.00
C GLY A 129 -4.29 -8.66 -4.25
N ARG A 130 -3.69 -9.12 -5.36
CA ARG A 130 -4.36 -9.41 -6.64
C ARG A 130 -4.52 -10.90 -6.87
#